data_AF-A0A496SBD5-F1
#
_entry.id   AF-A0A496SBD5-F1
#
_cell.length_a   1.000
_cell.length_b   1.000
_cell.length_c   1.000
_cell.angle_alpha   90.00
_cell.angle_beta   90.00
_cell.angle_gamma   90.00
#
_symmetry.space_group_name_H-M   'P 1'
#
loop_
_entity.id
_entity.type
_entity.pdbx_description
1 polymer ?
#
loop_
_entity_poly.entity_id
_entity_poly.type
_entity_poly.pdbx_seq_one_letter_code
_entity_poly.pdbx_strand_id
1 'polypeptide(L)'
;MDAKLKEAAEAMFPVAQGVRKVFGVFLSANDSTPWGIAMAWANGEIVRNKWCECEKPGMEFFYIRRGTGHHGWACSRCLGIIQSG
;
A
#
# COMPACT_ATOMS: atom_id res chain seq x y z
N MET A 1 4.96 -7.79 -13.62
CA MET A 1 3.54 -7.37 -13.64
C MET A 1 3.10 -7.27 -15.08
N ASP A 2 1.95 -7.87 -15.41
CA ASP A 2 1.32 -7.79 -16.73
C ASP A 2 1.04 -6.32 -17.15
N ALA A 3 1.14 -6.01 -18.44
CA ALA A 3 1.01 -4.64 -18.94
C ALA A 3 -0.41 -4.09 -18.77
N LYS A 4 -1.45 -4.90 -19.00
CA LYS A 4 -2.85 -4.49 -18.81
C LYS A 4 -3.17 -4.31 -17.33
N LEU A 5 -2.64 -5.20 -16.50
CA LEU A 5 -2.74 -5.09 -15.04
C LEU A 5 -2.11 -3.79 -14.53
N LYS A 6 -0.94 -3.42 -15.06
CA LYS A 6 -0.28 -2.15 -14.75
C LYS A 6 -1.12 -0.95 -15.17
N GLU A 7 -1.55 -0.90 -16.43
CA GLU A 7 -2.34 0.22 -16.97
C GLU A 7 -3.63 0.45 -16.16
N ALA A 8 -4.36 -0.63 -15.86
CA ALA A 8 -5.56 -0.57 -15.03
C ALA A 8 -5.27 -0.07 -13.62
N ALA A 9 -4.16 -0.50 -13.00
CA ALA A 9 -3.74 0.00 -11.68
C ALA A 9 -3.40 1.50 -11.73
N GLU A 10 -2.79 1.98 -12.82
CA GLU A 10 -2.47 3.41 -13.00
C GLU A 10 -3.72 4.27 -13.10
N ALA A 11 -4.76 3.79 -13.80
CA ALA A 11 -6.05 4.46 -13.86
C ALA A 11 -6.76 4.51 -12.49
N MET A 12 -6.59 3.49 -11.65
CA MET A 12 -7.20 3.42 -10.31
C MET A 12 -6.43 4.19 -9.24
N PHE A 13 -5.15 4.49 -9.47
CA PHE A 13 -4.27 5.10 -8.47
C PHE A 13 -4.80 6.42 -7.87
N PRO A 14 -5.37 7.38 -8.64
CA PRO A 14 -5.94 8.60 -8.05
C PRO A 14 -7.10 8.31 -7.08
N VAL A 15 -7.94 7.31 -7.40
CA VAL A 15 -9.05 6.88 -6.55
C VAL A 15 -8.51 6.21 -5.28
N ALA A 16 -7.52 5.32 -5.42
CA ALA A 16 -6.84 4.68 -4.30
C ALA A 16 -6.22 5.72 -3.34
N GLN A 17 -5.59 6.78 -3.87
CA GLN A 17 -5.10 7.88 -3.06
C GLN A 17 -6.23 8.62 -2.32
N GLY A 18 -7.36 8.86 -2.98
CA GLY A 18 -8.54 9.45 -2.36
C GLY A 18 -9.07 8.62 -1.20
N VAL A 19 -9.30 7.32 -1.43
CA VAL A 19 -9.73 6.35 -0.41
C VAL A 19 -8.75 6.33 0.76
N ARG A 20 -7.45 6.24 0.48
CA ARG A 20 -6.40 6.24 1.51
C ARG A 20 -6.37 7.53 2.33
N LYS A 21 -6.70 8.68 1.75
CA LYS A 21 -6.80 9.96 2.49
C LYS A 21 -8.01 10.01 3.42
N VAL A 22 -9.12 9.39 3.05
CA VAL A 22 -10.36 9.39 3.84
C VAL A 22 -10.32 8.33 4.94
N PHE A 23 -9.90 7.11 4.61
CA PHE A 23 -9.99 5.95 5.50
C PHE A 23 -8.65 5.53 6.12
N GLY A 24 -7.54 6.17 5.74
CA GLY A 24 -6.21 5.76 6.18
C GLY A 24 -5.68 4.55 5.40
N VAL A 25 -4.93 3.67 6.07
CA VAL A 25 -4.33 2.49 5.42
C VAL A 25 -5.34 1.37 5.25
N PHE A 26 -5.32 0.75 4.06
CA PHE A 26 -6.14 -0.41 3.76
C PHE A 26 -5.31 -1.69 3.78
N LEU A 27 -5.82 -2.68 4.52
CA LEU A 27 -5.20 -3.98 4.74
C LEU A 27 -5.38 -4.94 3.54
N SER A 28 -6.24 -4.59 2.57
CA SER A 28 -6.60 -5.47 1.45
C SER A 28 -5.78 -5.21 0.18
N ALA A 29 -4.59 -4.64 0.28
CA ALA A 29 -3.70 -4.43 -0.86
C ALA A 29 -3.01 -5.76 -1.25
N ASN A 30 -2.90 -6.03 -2.55
CA ASN A 30 -2.21 -7.20 -3.13
C ASN A 30 -1.66 -6.86 -4.52
N ASP A 31 -0.79 -7.70 -5.08
CA ASP A 31 -0.20 -7.50 -6.42
C ASP A 31 -0.95 -8.23 -7.54
N SER A 32 -2.11 -8.81 -7.22
CA SER A 32 -2.85 -9.72 -8.11
C SER A 32 -4.00 -9.04 -8.84
N THR A 33 -4.43 -7.85 -8.38
CA THR A 33 -5.56 -7.11 -8.97
C THR A 33 -5.18 -5.65 -9.23
N PRO A 34 -5.76 -4.98 -10.24
CA PRO A 34 -5.48 -3.57 -10.51
C PRO A 34 -5.73 -2.68 -9.29
N TRP A 35 -6.84 -2.92 -8.58
CA TRP A 35 -7.19 -2.21 -7.36
C TRP A 35 -6.21 -2.50 -6.23
N GLY A 36 -5.88 -3.77 -6.00
CA GLY A 36 -4.90 -4.17 -5.00
C GLY A 36 -3.55 -3.48 -5.22
N ILE A 37 -3.08 -3.41 -6.47
CA ILE A 37 -1.82 -2.76 -6.84
C ILE A 37 -1.91 -1.25 -6.62
N ALA A 38 -3.01 -0.61 -7.04
CA ALA A 38 -3.23 0.82 -6.83
C ALA A 38 -3.22 1.18 -5.34
N MET A 39 -3.87 0.36 -4.51
CA MET A 39 -3.84 0.50 -3.05
C MET A 39 -2.44 0.22 -2.48
N ALA A 40 -1.72 -0.78 -2.98
CA ALA A 40 -0.34 -1.06 -2.58
C ALA A 40 0.61 0.10 -2.92
N TRP A 41 0.41 0.77 -4.05
CA TRP A 41 1.14 2.00 -4.39
C TRP A 41 0.81 3.15 -3.45
N ALA A 42 -0.47 3.36 -3.14
CA ALA A 42 -0.91 4.40 -2.21
C ALA A 42 -0.37 4.15 -0.79
N ASN A 43 -0.34 2.89 -0.34
CA ASN A 43 0.31 2.45 0.88
C ASN A 43 1.82 2.71 0.82
N GLY A 44 2.47 2.39 -0.31
CA GLY A 44 3.89 2.58 -0.52
C GLY A 44 4.36 4.02 -0.35
N GLU A 45 3.52 5.02 -0.59
CA GLU A 45 3.85 6.42 -0.31
C GLU A 45 4.09 6.70 1.17
N ILE A 46 3.41 5.98 2.08
CA ILE A 46 3.57 6.09 3.53
C ILE A 46 4.87 5.40 4.00
N VAL A 47 5.21 4.29 3.35
CA VAL A 47 6.35 3.43 3.73
C VAL A 47 7.68 3.95 3.18
N ARG A 48 7.68 4.94 2.27
CA ARG A 48 8.94 5.50 1.71
C ARG A 48 9.88 5.90 2.86
N ASN A 49 10.99 5.18 2.96
CA ASN A 49 12.06 5.33 3.96
C ASN A 49 11.77 4.84 5.38
N LYS A 50 10.71 4.05 5.61
CA LYS A 50 10.43 3.42 6.90
C LYS A 50 10.44 1.90 6.76
N TRP A 51 11.37 1.26 7.47
CA TRP A 51 11.45 -0.20 7.55
C TRP A 51 10.83 -0.70 8.85
N CYS A 52 10.31 -1.93 8.84
CA CYS A 52 9.73 -2.57 10.01
C CYS A 52 10.78 -3.40 10.74
N GLU A 53 11.11 -3.01 11.97
CA GLU A 53 11.99 -3.77 12.89
C GLU A 53 11.23 -4.24 14.15
N CYS A 54 9.90 -4.13 14.12
CA CYS A 54 9.03 -4.44 15.25
C CYS A 54 9.01 -5.96 15.53
N GLU A 55 9.45 -6.40 16.73
CA GLU A 55 9.36 -7.80 17.19
C GLU A 55 7.91 -8.29 17.37
N LYS A 56 7.00 -7.36 17.69
CA LYS A 56 5.54 -7.56 17.72
C LYS A 56 4.87 -6.56 16.78
N PRO A 57 4.67 -6.92 15.50
CA PRO A 57 4.08 -6.01 14.53
C PRO A 57 2.64 -5.65 14.94
N GLY A 58 2.24 -4.43 14.56
CA GLY A 58 0.81 -4.07 14.51
C GLY A 58 0.12 -4.77 13.34
N MET A 59 -0.93 -4.17 12.79
CA MET A 59 -1.52 -4.70 11.56
C MET A 59 -0.55 -4.58 10.39
N GLU A 60 -0.43 -5.64 9.61
CA GLU A 60 0.42 -5.66 8.42
C GLU A 60 -0.37 -5.25 7.19
N PHE A 61 0.27 -4.50 6.29
CA PHE A 61 -0.27 -4.19 5.00
C PHE A 61 0.79 -4.25 3.92
N PHE A 62 0.34 -4.62 2.73
CA PHE A 62 1.19 -4.75 1.57
C PHE A 62 1.44 -3.38 0.92
N TYR A 63 2.68 -3.17 0.47
CA TYR A 63 3.06 -2.00 -0.33
C TYR A 63 3.85 -2.41 -1.58
N ILE A 64 3.70 -1.63 -2.64
CA ILE A 64 4.53 -1.70 -3.84
C ILE A 64 5.04 -0.29 -4.15
N ARG A 65 6.31 -0.16 -4.53
CA ARG A 65 6.86 1.07 -5.09
C ARG A 65 6.55 1.13 -6.58
N ARG A 66 5.70 2.10 -6.94
CA ARG A 66 5.36 2.39 -8.33
C ARG A 66 6.63 2.67 -9.14
N GLY A 67 6.72 2.06 -10.32
CA GLY A 67 7.82 2.26 -11.27
C GLY A 67 9.08 1.43 -11.00
N THR A 68 9.31 0.92 -9.78
CA THR A 68 10.51 0.14 -9.46
C THR A 68 10.23 -1.34 -9.18
N GLY A 69 8.99 -1.71 -8.86
CA GLY A 69 8.60 -3.09 -8.56
C GLY A 69 9.00 -3.60 -7.18
N HIS A 70 9.74 -2.81 -6.39
CA HIS A 70 10.05 -3.13 -4.99
C HIS A 70 8.76 -3.20 -4.18
N HIS A 71 8.60 -4.23 -3.37
CA HIS A 71 7.39 -4.45 -2.58
C HIS A 71 7.71 -5.16 -1.28
N GLY A 72 6.74 -5.19 -0.37
CA GLY A 72 6.89 -5.84 0.92
C GLY A 72 5.68 -5.61 1.83
N TRP A 73 5.83 -6.02 3.08
CA TRP A 73 4.85 -5.81 4.13
C TRP A 73 5.38 -4.81 5.14
N ALA A 74 4.50 -3.95 5.65
CA ALA A 74 4.84 -3.00 6.71
C ALA A 74 3.77 -3.04 7.81
N CYS A 75 4.20 -2.84 9.06
CA CYS A 75 3.26 -2.82 10.18
C CYS A 75 2.81 -1.39 10.53
N SER A 76 1.53 -1.25 10.92
CA SER A 76 0.92 0.03 11.29
C SER A 76 1.63 0.71 12.46
N ARG A 77 2.18 -0.07 13.39
CA ARG A 77 2.88 0.41 14.59
C ARG A 77 4.17 1.15 14.26
N CYS A 78 5.08 0.51 13.52
CA CYS A 78 6.35 1.10 13.09
C CYS A 78 6.15 2.35 12.20
N LEU A 79 4.97 2.48 11.57
CA LEU A 79 4.63 3.63 10.73
C LEU A 79 3.88 4.75 11.47
N GLY A 80 3.48 4.54 12.72
CA GLY A 80 2.72 5.52 13.51
C GLY A 80 1.28 5.71 13.02
N ILE A 81 0.69 4.67 12.43
CA ILE A 81 -0.65 4.73 11.84
C ILE A 81 -1.66 4.32 12.91
N ILE A 82 -2.49 5.29 13.32
CA ILE A 82 -3.58 5.07 14.26
C ILE A 82 -4.77 4.53 13.47
N GLN A 83 -5.23 3.33 13.83
CA GLN A 83 -6.47 2.78 13.29
C GLN A 83 -7.64 3.62 13.81
N SER A 84 -8.38 4.23 12.89
CA SER A 84 -9.70 4.80 13.20
C SER A 84 -10.70 3.66 12.94
N GLY A 85 -11.27 3.11 14.01
CA GLY A 85 -12.38 2.16 13.93
C GLY A 85 -13.71 2.90 13.87
#